data_AF-A0A7C4RBZ8-F1
#
_entry.id   AF-A0A7C4RBZ8-F1
#
_cell.length_a   1.000
_cell.length_b   1.000
_cell.length_c   1.000
_cell.angle_alpha   90.00
_cell.angle_beta   90.00
_cell.angle_gamma   90.00
#
_symmetry.space_group_name_H-M   'P 1'
#
loop_
_entity.id
_entity.type
_entity.pdbx_description
1 polymer ?
#
loop_
_entity_poly.entity_id
_entity_poly.type
_entity_poly.pdbx_seq_one_letter_code
_entity_poly.pdbx_strand_id
1 'polypeptide(L)'
;MVRKTIKTKTRKKKNIHKTTIAVGLLLFLFTIIFLLTLNVPSPTVSQHASSTTYSIKTDRFYGSIINKVYYSGLGAVIADRDCRTGSDGLTTCIGVIKADSGDIVEFKYTHDMSIQPCLTPGDRVQITSEQNGKATVIRLS
;
A
#
# COMPACT_ATOMS: atom_id res chain seq x y z
N MET A 1 1.94 -45.19 85.13
CA MET A 1 3.04 -44.27 84.77
C MET A 1 3.04 -44.07 83.26
N VAL A 2 2.65 -42.89 82.77
CA VAL A 2 2.57 -42.60 81.31
C VAL A 2 3.74 -41.69 80.93
N ARG A 3 4.64 -42.20 80.07
CA ARG A 3 5.75 -41.43 79.46
C ARG A 3 5.20 -40.52 78.36
N LYS A 4 5.46 -39.21 78.45
CA LYS A 4 5.24 -38.26 77.36
C LYS A 4 6.42 -38.32 76.38
N THR A 5 6.13 -38.53 75.10
CA THR A 5 7.12 -38.46 74.01
C THR A 5 7.11 -37.05 73.41
N ILE A 6 8.25 -36.37 73.46
CA ILE A 6 8.48 -35.08 72.80
C ILE A 6 8.99 -35.39 71.37
N LYS A 7 8.27 -34.92 70.33
CA LYS A 7 8.77 -34.95 68.95
C LYS A 7 9.31 -33.58 68.56
N THR A 8 10.62 -33.52 68.32
CA THR A 8 11.37 -32.36 67.82
C THR A 8 11.12 -32.15 66.33
N LYS A 9 10.82 -30.92 65.91
CA LYS A 9 10.80 -30.49 64.50
C LYS A 9 12.17 -29.92 64.13
N THR A 10 12.91 -30.60 63.27
CA THR A 10 14.15 -30.11 62.65
C THR A 10 13.83 -29.02 61.62
N ARG A 11 14.32 -27.79 61.84
CA ARG A 11 14.30 -26.70 60.85
C ARG A 11 15.42 -26.92 59.83
N LYS A 12 15.06 -27.15 58.57
CA LYS A 12 15.98 -27.11 57.43
C LYS A 12 16.37 -25.65 57.14
N LYS A 13 17.67 -25.33 57.28
CA LYS A 13 18.26 -24.02 56.97
C LYS A 13 18.22 -23.79 55.46
N LYS A 14 17.45 -22.79 55.01
CA LYS A 14 17.28 -22.45 53.58
C LYS A 14 18.40 -21.50 53.16
N ASN A 15 19.26 -21.94 52.23
CA ASN A 15 20.37 -21.15 51.69
C ASN A 15 19.88 -20.16 50.63
N ILE A 16 19.29 -19.05 51.09
CA ILE A 16 18.60 -18.04 50.27
C ILE A 16 19.56 -17.18 49.42
N HIS A 17 20.84 -17.07 49.82
CA HIS A 17 21.82 -16.23 49.12
C HIS A 17 22.32 -16.80 47.78
N LYS A 18 22.27 -18.13 47.56
CA LYS A 18 22.75 -18.74 46.30
C LYS A 18 21.70 -18.65 45.19
N THR A 19 20.42 -18.58 45.55
CA THR A 19 19.30 -18.55 44.61
C THR A 19 19.06 -17.18 43.99
N THR A 20 19.31 -16.09 44.71
CA THR A 20 19.11 -14.72 44.19
C THR A 20 20.18 -14.32 43.18
N ILE A 21 21.43 -14.74 43.38
CA ILE A 21 22.54 -14.48 42.45
C ILE A 21 22.34 -15.25 41.13
N ALA A 22 21.88 -16.49 41.20
CA ALA A 22 21.63 -17.32 40.01
C ALA A 22 20.50 -16.76 39.12
N VAL A 23 19.43 -16.22 39.72
CA VAL A 23 18.32 -15.64 38.97
C VAL A 23 18.71 -14.31 38.31
N GLY A 24 19.50 -13.48 39.00
CA GLY A 24 20.01 -12.23 38.43
C GLY A 24 20.93 -12.46 37.23
N LEU A 25 21.80 -13.47 37.30
CA LEU A 25 22.73 -13.82 36.22
C LEU A 25 22.00 -14.39 35.00
N LEU A 26 20.93 -15.16 35.20
CA LEU A 26 20.09 -15.68 34.12
C LEU A 26 19.36 -14.57 33.34
N LEU A 27 18.83 -13.57 34.04
CA LEU A 27 18.15 -12.43 33.41
C LEU A 27 19.13 -11.54 32.63
N PHE A 28 20.34 -11.34 33.14
CA PHE A 28 21.39 -10.58 32.45
C PHE A 28 21.88 -11.28 31.18
N LEU A 29 21.97 -12.61 31.18
CA LEU A 29 22.30 -13.37 29.96
C LEU A 29 21.19 -13.28 28.90
N PHE A 30 19.93 -13.30 29.31
CA PHE A 30 18.80 -13.16 28.39
C PHE A 30 18.74 -11.80 27.70
N THR A 31 19.07 -10.70 28.39
CA THR A 31 19.10 -9.36 27.79
C THR A 31 20.26 -9.18 26.80
N ILE A 32 21.43 -9.77 27.09
CA ILE A 32 22.57 -9.78 26.15
C ILE A 32 22.23 -10.57 24.88
N ILE A 33 21.61 -11.74 25.01
CA ILE A 33 21.19 -12.56 23.85
C ILE A 33 20.14 -11.82 23.02
N PHE A 34 19.17 -11.16 23.66
CA PHE A 34 18.16 -10.36 22.97
C PHE A 34 18.77 -9.19 22.19
N LEU A 35 19.75 -8.48 22.76
CA LEU A 35 20.48 -7.41 22.07
C LEU A 35 21.32 -7.93 20.89
N LEU A 36 21.88 -9.14 20.97
CA LEU A 36 22.61 -9.77 19.86
C LEU A 36 21.71 -10.17 18.68
N THR A 37 20.41 -10.43 18.92
CA THR A 37 19.47 -10.81 17.84
C THR A 37 18.89 -9.63 17.04
N LEU A 38 19.10 -8.39 17.49
CA LEU A 38 18.60 -7.19 16.78
C LEU A 38 19.54 -6.72 15.66
N ASN A 39 20.70 -7.35 15.50
CA ASN A 39 21.70 -6.97 14.52
C ASN A 39 21.77 -7.95 13.34
N VAL A 40 20.61 -8.41 12.87
CA VAL A 40 20.52 -9.14 11.60
C VAL A 40 20.56 -8.11 10.47
N PRO A 41 21.64 -8.00 9.68
CA PRO A 41 21.58 -7.22 8.46
C PRO A 41 20.51 -7.86 7.57
N SER A 42 19.43 -7.12 7.32
CA SER A 42 18.42 -7.51 6.35
C SER A 42 19.12 -7.96 5.07
N PRO A 43 18.68 -9.07 4.42
CA PRO A 43 19.24 -9.43 3.14
C PRO A 43 19.01 -8.24 2.21
N THR A 44 20.09 -7.55 1.86
CA THR A 44 20.10 -6.58 0.77
C THR A 44 19.85 -7.42 -0.47
N VAL A 45 18.56 -7.60 -0.81
CA VAL A 45 18.18 -8.05 -2.13
C VAL A 45 18.79 -7.01 -3.05
N SER A 46 19.91 -7.38 -3.66
CA SER A 46 20.48 -6.65 -4.79
C SER A 46 19.50 -6.83 -5.94
N GLN A 47 18.37 -6.14 -5.83
CA GLN A 47 17.70 -5.64 -7.01
C GLN A 47 18.72 -4.64 -7.54
N HIS A 48 19.47 -5.05 -8.57
CA HIS A 48 19.74 -4.12 -9.64
C HIS A 48 18.36 -3.63 -10.10
N ALA A 49 17.82 -2.65 -9.37
CA ALA A 49 16.95 -1.66 -9.93
C ALA A 49 17.83 -1.05 -11.01
N SER A 50 17.70 -1.58 -12.22
CA SER A 50 17.82 -0.75 -13.39
C SER A 50 16.94 0.44 -13.09
N SER A 51 17.55 1.49 -12.55
CA SER A 51 17.03 2.84 -12.53
C SER A 51 17.04 3.31 -13.98
N THR A 52 16.24 2.65 -14.81
CA THR A 52 15.50 3.39 -15.78
C THR A 52 14.63 4.29 -14.93
N THR A 53 15.10 5.51 -14.72
CA THR A 53 14.27 6.65 -14.35
C THR A 53 13.20 6.77 -15.44
N TYR A 54 12.22 5.86 -15.45
CA TYR A 54 10.91 6.15 -15.96
C TYR A 54 10.44 7.26 -15.04
N SER A 55 10.60 8.49 -15.51
CA SER A 55 9.71 9.57 -15.11
C SER A 55 8.32 8.95 -15.08
N ILE A 56 7.79 8.66 -13.88
CA ILE A 56 6.40 8.24 -13.72
C ILE A 56 5.61 9.50 -14.07
N LYS A 57 5.53 9.79 -15.37
CA LYS A 57 4.63 10.77 -15.93
C LYS A 57 3.27 10.10 -15.80
N THR A 58 2.65 10.24 -14.63
CA THR A 58 1.28 9.79 -14.41
C THR A 58 0.43 10.41 -15.50
N ASP A 59 -0.15 9.58 -16.36
CA ASP A 59 -0.84 10.05 -17.54
C ASP A 59 -2.21 10.55 -17.11
N ARG A 60 -2.30 11.86 -16.89
CA ARG A 60 -3.48 12.54 -16.34
C ARG A 60 -4.22 13.25 -17.45
N PHE A 61 -5.49 12.92 -17.58
CA PHE A 61 -6.41 13.45 -18.58
C PHE A 61 -7.41 14.36 -17.89
N TYR A 62 -7.64 15.53 -18.47
CA TYR A 62 -8.62 16.51 -18.00
C TYR A 62 -9.76 16.63 -19.00
N GLY A 63 -10.98 16.68 -18.50
CA GLY A 63 -12.15 16.68 -19.38
C GLY A 63 -13.46 16.80 -18.64
N SER A 64 -14.51 16.21 -19.20
CA SER A 64 -15.86 16.27 -18.64
C SER A 64 -16.65 14.99 -18.85
N ILE A 65 -17.51 14.66 -17.88
CA ILE A 65 -18.47 13.57 -17.97
C ILE A 65 -19.64 14.02 -18.85
N ILE A 66 -19.92 13.29 -19.93
CA ILE A 66 -20.96 13.67 -20.90
C ILE A 66 -22.28 12.92 -20.71
N ASN A 67 -22.26 11.75 -20.06
CA ASN A 67 -23.44 10.93 -19.81
C ASN A 67 -24.08 11.16 -18.42
N LYS A 68 -23.61 12.16 -17.66
CA LYS A 68 -24.10 12.54 -16.32
C LYS A 68 -23.96 11.43 -15.25
N VAL A 69 -23.11 10.43 -15.49
CA VAL A 69 -22.75 9.41 -14.49
C VAL A 69 -21.52 9.90 -13.72
N TYR A 70 -21.75 10.64 -12.64
CA TYR A 70 -20.68 11.16 -11.80
C TYR A 70 -20.17 10.07 -10.86
N TYR A 71 -18.90 9.73 -11.00
CA TYR A 71 -18.23 8.68 -10.25
C TYR A 71 -16.83 9.13 -9.80
N SER A 72 -16.42 8.68 -8.61
CA SER A 72 -15.05 8.83 -8.10
C SER A 72 -14.58 7.48 -7.57
N GLY A 73 -13.55 6.91 -8.19
CA GLY A 73 -13.09 5.56 -7.89
C GLY A 73 -12.26 4.95 -9.01
N LEU A 74 -12.15 3.62 -9.01
CA LEU A 74 -11.38 2.87 -9.99
C LEU A 74 -12.27 2.33 -11.12
N GLY A 75 -11.64 2.08 -12.26
CA GLY A 75 -12.28 1.43 -13.39
C GLY A 75 -11.28 0.95 -14.43
N ALA A 76 -11.81 0.44 -15.53
CA ALA A 76 -11.04 0.06 -16.71
C ALA A 76 -11.61 0.73 -17.96
N VAL A 77 -10.72 1.28 -18.78
CA VAL A 77 -11.11 1.79 -20.11
C VAL A 77 -11.58 0.60 -20.95
N ILE A 78 -12.77 0.71 -21.54
CA ILE A 78 -13.30 -0.32 -22.44
C ILE A 78 -13.25 0.10 -23.90
N ALA A 79 -13.24 1.42 -24.16
CA ALA A 79 -13.05 1.99 -25.48
C ALA A 79 -12.58 3.44 -25.38
N ASP A 80 -11.94 3.93 -26.43
CA ASP A 80 -11.79 5.35 -26.68
C ASP A 80 -12.24 5.62 -28.11
N ARG A 81 -13.22 6.52 -28.27
CA ARG A 81 -13.94 6.70 -29.54
C ARG A 81 -14.08 8.17 -29.91
N ASP A 82 -14.53 8.40 -31.14
CA ASP A 82 -14.83 9.73 -31.68
C ASP A 82 -13.66 10.73 -31.59
N CYS A 83 -12.42 10.21 -31.62
CA CYS A 83 -11.20 10.99 -31.60
C CYS A 83 -11.09 11.87 -32.86
N ARG A 84 -11.01 13.18 -32.66
CA ARG A 84 -10.83 14.17 -33.74
C ARG A 84 -9.76 15.18 -33.36
N THR A 85 -8.79 15.36 -34.25
CA THR A 85 -7.77 16.41 -34.13
C THR A 85 -8.33 17.74 -34.60
N GLY A 86 -8.25 18.76 -33.74
CA GLY A 86 -8.63 20.13 -34.03
C GLY A 86 -7.56 20.86 -34.84
N SER A 87 -7.92 22.05 -35.34
CA SER A 87 -6.98 22.94 -36.05
C SER A 87 -5.87 23.49 -35.14
N ASP A 88 -6.05 23.40 -33.83
CA ASP A 88 -5.06 23.72 -32.80
C ASP A 88 -4.04 22.59 -32.56
N GLY A 89 -4.17 21.46 -33.26
CA GLY A 89 -3.31 20.29 -33.13
C GLY A 89 -3.68 19.38 -31.95
N LEU A 90 -4.66 19.75 -31.13
CA LEU A 90 -5.11 18.92 -30.01
C LEU A 90 -6.15 17.90 -30.47
N THR A 91 -6.12 16.71 -29.88
CA THR A 91 -7.08 15.65 -30.18
C THR A 91 -8.11 15.56 -29.08
N THR A 92 -9.39 15.59 -29.46
CA THR A 92 -10.52 15.40 -28.54
C THR A 92 -11.13 14.03 -28.75
N CYS A 93 -11.26 13.25 -27.69
CA CYS A 93 -11.78 11.88 -27.69
C CYS A 93 -12.88 11.68 -26.63
N ILE A 94 -13.58 10.56 -26.71
CA ILE A 94 -14.55 10.09 -25.71
C ILE A 94 -14.08 8.75 -25.17
N GLY A 95 -13.51 8.77 -23.97
CA GLY A 95 -13.17 7.58 -23.21
C GLY A 95 -14.43 6.96 -22.61
N VAL A 96 -14.64 5.68 -22.87
CA VAL A 96 -15.69 4.87 -22.25
C VAL A 96 -15.04 4.00 -21.19
N ILE A 97 -15.40 4.23 -19.93
CA ILE A 97 -14.76 3.60 -18.78
C ILE A 97 -15.81 2.81 -18.01
N LYS A 98 -15.56 1.53 -17.79
CA LYS A 98 -16.36 0.72 -16.87
C LYS A 98 -15.81 0.91 -15.46
N ALA A 99 -16.56 1.60 -14.62
CA ALA A 99 -16.26 1.74 -13.21
C ALA A 99 -16.34 0.39 -12.50
N ASP A 100 -15.57 0.21 -11.42
CA ASP A 100 -15.62 -1.01 -10.62
C ASP A 100 -16.98 -1.18 -9.91
N SER A 101 -17.79 -0.11 -9.79
CA SER A 101 -19.21 -0.20 -9.39
C SER A 101 -20.11 -0.91 -10.41
N GLY A 102 -19.64 -1.06 -11.66
CA GLY A 102 -20.40 -1.56 -12.80
C GLY A 102 -20.95 -0.47 -13.71
N ASP A 103 -20.90 0.80 -13.28
CA ASP A 103 -21.37 1.94 -14.08
C ASP A 103 -20.49 2.18 -15.31
N ILE A 104 -21.09 2.74 -16.37
CA ILE A 104 -20.36 3.20 -17.55
C ILE A 104 -20.22 4.72 -17.47
N VAL A 105 -18.99 5.20 -17.46
CA VAL A 105 -18.64 6.62 -17.44
C VAL A 105 -18.15 7.00 -18.84
N GLU A 106 -18.81 7.98 -19.47
CA GLU A 106 -18.35 8.57 -20.72
C GLU A 106 -17.64 9.90 -20.45
N PHE A 107 -16.35 9.93 -20.72
CA PHE A 107 -15.44 11.01 -20.41
C PHE A 107 -14.91 11.65 -21.71
N LYS A 108 -15.36 12.86 -22.01
CA LYS A 108 -14.84 13.65 -23.12
C LYS A 108 -13.61 14.43 -22.67
N TYR A 109 -12.50 14.27 -23.38
CA TYR A 109 -11.23 14.89 -23.01
C TYR A 109 -10.46 15.35 -24.24
N THR A 110 -9.58 16.33 -24.05
CA THR A 110 -8.74 16.91 -25.10
C THR A 110 -7.29 16.89 -24.65
N HIS A 111 -6.39 16.41 -25.51
CA HIS A 111 -4.98 16.23 -25.18
C HIS A 111 -4.08 16.36 -26.41
N ASP A 112 -2.78 16.58 -26.16
CA ASP A 112 -1.75 16.58 -27.19
C ASP A 112 -1.20 15.16 -27.38
N MET A 113 -1.46 14.57 -28.56
CA MET A 113 -1.02 13.22 -28.92
C MET A 113 0.50 13.03 -28.93
N SER A 114 1.27 14.11 -29.09
CA SER A 114 2.73 14.06 -29.03
C SER A 114 3.27 13.93 -27.60
N ILE A 115 2.47 14.33 -26.61
CA ILE A 115 2.82 14.35 -25.19
C ILE A 115 2.19 13.18 -24.43
N GLN A 116 0.94 12.86 -24.77
CA GLN A 116 0.08 11.93 -24.05
C GLN A 116 -0.74 11.17 -25.09
N PRO A 117 -0.58 9.84 -25.24
CA PRO A 117 -1.42 9.06 -26.16
C PRO A 117 -2.85 8.91 -25.62
N CYS A 118 -3.76 8.50 -26.50
CA CYS A 118 -5.15 8.21 -26.13
C CYS A 118 -5.24 7.14 -25.03
N LEU A 119 -6.35 7.15 -24.31
CA LEU A 119 -6.75 6.05 -23.41
C LEU A 119 -6.87 4.76 -24.23
N THR A 120 -6.28 3.68 -23.72
CA THR A 120 -6.24 2.38 -24.39
C THR A 120 -7.20 1.40 -23.69
N PRO A 121 -8.00 0.61 -24.42
CA PRO A 121 -8.81 -0.43 -23.80
C PRO A 121 -7.97 -1.36 -22.91
N GLY A 122 -8.43 -1.60 -21.69
CA GLY A 122 -7.72 -2.37 -20.67
C GLY A 122 -6.95 -1.51 -19.66
N ASP A 123 -6.66 -0.24 -19.97
CA ASP A 123 -5.99 0.67 -19.04
C ASP A 123 -6.76 0.74 -17.72
N ARG A 124 -6.06 0.49 -16.61
CA ARG A 124 -6.61 0.73 -15.27
C ARG A 124 -6.49 2.21 -14.95
N VAL A 125 -7.60 2.79 -14.52
CA VAL A 125 -7.71 4.23 -14.30
C VAL A 125 -8.32 4.57 -12.97
N GLN A 126 -7.92 5.71 -12.41
CA GLN A 126 -8.62 6.38 -11.34
C GLN A 126 -9.40 7.56 -11.92
N ILE A 127 -10.71 7.58 -11.66
CA ILE A 127 -11.66 8.61 -12.09
C ILE A 127 -11.96 9.49 -10.89
N THR A 128 -11.93 10.80 -11.07
CA THR A 128 -12.47 11.78 -10.13
C THR A 128 -13.37 12.71 -10.91
N SER A 129 -14.66 12.78 -10.54
CA SER A 129 -15.60 13.69 -11.18
C SER A 129 -16.36 14.54 -10.16
N GLU A 130 -16.68 15.76 -10.57
CA GLU A 130 -17.46 16.74 -9.84
C GLU A 130 -18.90 16.77 -10.36
N GLN A 131 -19.86 17.23 -9.54
CA GLN A 131 -21.27 17.33 -9.95
C GLN A 131 -21.52 18.36 -11.08
N ASN A 132 -20.56 19.26 -11.33
CA ASN A 132 -20.60 20.21 -12.44
C ASN A 132 -20.16 19.58 -13.79
N GLY A 133 -19.81 18.29 -13.79
CA GLY A 133 -19.39 17.55 -14.97
C GLY A 133 -17.89 17.58 -15.26
N LYS A 134 -17.08 18.37 -14.54
CA LYS A 134 -15.61 18.31 -14.67
C LYS A 134 -15.11 16.97 -14.16
N ALA A 135 -14.12 16.41 -14.85
CA ALA A 135 -13.49 15.16 -14.45
C ALA A 135 -12.00 15.13 -14.74
N THR A 136 -11.30 14.34 -13.94
CA THR A 136 -9.91 13.96 -14.14
C THR A 136 -9.82 12.44 -14.17
N VAL A 137 -9.10 11.90 -15.14
CA VAL A 137 -8.81 10.47 -15.26
C VAL A 137 -7.30 10.28 -15.22
N ILE A 138 -6.80 9.39 -14.35
CA ILE A 138 -5.38 9.10 -14.22
C ILE A 138 -5.17 7.64 -14.63
N ARG A 139 -4.31 7.39 -15.62
CA ARG A 139 -3.86 6.04 -15.97
C ARG A 139 -2.85 5.53 -14.94
N LEU A 140 -3.07 4.33 -14.42
CA LEU A 140 -2.30 3.79 -13.30
C LEU A 140 -1.15 2.88 -13.74
N SER A 141 -1.29 2.15 -14.84
CA SER A 141 -0.25 1.44 -15.62
C SER A 141 -0.92 0.48 -16.59
#